data_AF-A0A8J2WE14-F1
#
_entry.id   AF-A0A8J2WE14-F1
#
_cell.length_a   1.000
_cell.length_b   1.000
_cell.length_c   1.000
_cell.angle_alpha   90.00
_cell.angle_beta   90.00
_cell.angle_gamma   90.00
#
_symmetry.space_group_name_H-M   'P 1'
#
loop_
_entity.id
_entity.type
_entity.pdbx_description
1 polymer ?
#
loop_
_entity_poly.entity_id
_entity_poly.type
_entity_poly.pdbx_seq_one_letter_code
_entity_poly.pdbx_strand_id
1 'polypeptide(L)'
;MVAFRQCILISVLQKTSGFSQPASMRTRSAATSLRSGATGELKDYSGAAGGLFGTYRIPASLFAGASAGAAFAMPILAGEAATLGYVKRIYAALMISSLVCQLQVIVVSTVALERLSRPYEQETSVENFMRRYFDLEWIAVRLNFFVGVLSFVTAIGLRAWQTIACPVVAKITLYTVISGSLTALAFVRSNEDCGGDLNDAFFKLPFVSRVLAETGSRRWLRPTQRRYLYARAMMKRARQNSMFAVAGLSVAFTWGYLAWSVPHIVGYMSSH
;
A
#
# COMPACT_ATOMS: atom_id res chain seq x y z
N MET A 1 -10.73 -18.24 -21.14
CA MET A 1 -9.38 -17.93 -21.67
C MET A 1 -8.86 -16.51 -21.38
N VAL A 2 -9.64 -15.57 -20.80
CA VAL A 2 -9.18 -14.19 -20.51
C VAL A 2 -8.36 -14.08 -19.20
N ALA A 3 -8.61 -14.95 -18.21
CA ALA A 3 -7.88 -14.94 -16.94
C ALA A 3 -6.38 -15.30 -17.08
N PHE A 4 -6.02 -16.15 -18.06
CA PHE A 4 -4.62 -16.55 -18.29
C PHE A 4 -3.78 -15.41 -18.90
N ARG A 5 -4.42 -14.49 -19.65
CA ARG A 5 -3.76 -13.30 -20.20
C ARG A 5 -3.46 -12.23 -19.14
N GLN A 6 -4.23 -12.16 -18.05
CA GLN A 6 -3.94 -11.22 -16.95
C GLN A 6 -2.76 -11.66 -16.08
N CYS A 7 -2.56 -12.96 -15.84
CA CYS A 7 -1.34 -13.45 -15.20
C CYS A 7 -0.08 -13.13 -16.03
N ILE A 8 -0.16 -13.26 -17.35
CA ILE A 8 0.97 -12.90 -18.24
C ILE A 8 1.27 -11.39 -18.20
N LEU A 9 0.26 -10.53 -18.10
CA LEU A 9 0.48 -9.08 -18.04
C LEU A 9 1.18 -8.65 -16.73
N ILE A 10 0.89 -9.30 -15.61
CA ILE A 10 1.59 -9.07 -14.34
C ILE A 10 3.05 -9.55 -14.42
N SER A 11 3.30 -10.70 -15.05
CA SER A 11 4.67 -11.18 -15.30
C SER A 11 5.45 -10.28 -16.29
N VAL A 12 4.77 -9.66 -17.26
CA VAL A 12 5.41 -8.73 -18.20
C VAL A 12 5.68 -7.36 -17.55
N LEU A 13 4.81 -6.88 -16.65
CA LEU A 13 5.07 -5.67 -15.86
C LEU A 13 6.24 -5.85 -14.88
N GLN A 14 6.43 -7.05 -14.32
CA GLN A 14 7.65 -7.40 -13.57
C GLN A 14 8.90 -7.47 -14.46
N LYS A 15 8.74 -7.81 -15.74
CA LYS A 15 9.86 -7.86 -16.70
C LYS A 15 10.29 -6.48 -17.19
N THR A 16 9.40 -5.49 -17.20
CA THR A 16 9.70 -4.10 -17.61
C THR A 16 10.15 -3.18 -16.47
N SER A 17 9.98 -3.57 -15.20
CA SER A 17 10.49 -2.79 -14.06
C SER A 17 12.01 -2.88 -13.88
N GLY A 18 12.73 -3.56 -14.79
CA GLY A 18 14.19 -3.56 -14.76
C GLY A 18 14.75 -4.13 -13.45
N PHE A 19 14.08 -5.13 -12.86
CA PHE A 19 14.70 -5.96 -11.83
C PHE A 19 15.71 -6.91 -12.51
N SER A 20 16.75 -6.30 -13.08
CA SER A 20 17.97 -6.99 -13.43
C SER A 20 18.58 -7.41 -12.11
N GLN A 21 18.44 -8.69 -11.74
CA GLN A 21 19.26 -9.27 -10.68
C GLN A 21 20.73 -9.07 -11.11
N PRO A 22 21.54 -8.30 -10.37
CA PRO A 22 22.97 -8.37 -10.59
C PRO A 22 23.45 -9.72 -10.06
N ALA A 23 23.56 -10.70 -10.97
CA ALA A 23 24.45 -11.84 -10.79
C ALA A 23 25.90 -11.30 -10.79
N SER A 24 26.31 -10.76 -9.65
CA SER A 24 27.67 -10.40 -9.32
C SER A 24 27.88 -10.76 -7.86
N MET A 25 28.09 -12.06 -7.64
CA MET A 25 28.77 -12.58 -6.46
C MET A 25 30.21 -12.03 -6.49
N ARG A 26 30.38 -10.78 -6.03
CA ARG A 26 31.68 -10.23 -5.68
C ARG A 26 31.88 -10.48 -4.19
N THR A 27 32.56 -11.58 -3.92
CA THR A 27 33.34 -11.81 -2.70
C THR A 27 34.24 -10.60 -2.46
N ARG A 28 33.82 -9.68 -1.59
CA ARG A 28 34.73 -8.73 -0.95
C ARG A 28 35.15 -9.33 0.39
N SER A 29 36.40 -9.76 0.41
CA SER A 29 37.16 -10.07 1.61
C SER A 29 37.06 -8.95 2.64
N ALA A 30 36.67 -9.36 3.85
CA ALA A 30 37.25 -9.01 5.14
C ALA A 30 37.90 -7.63 5.25
N ALA A 31 37.11 -6.64 5.68
CA ALA A 31 37.60 -5.61 6.58
C ALA A 31 37.10 -5.97 7.98
N THR A 32 37.99 -6.60 8.75
CA THR A 32 37.83 -7.02 10.13
C THR A 32 37.64 -5.81 11.04
N SER A 33 36.39 -5.32 11.14
CA SER A 33 35.97 -4.48 12.25
C SER A 33 35.61 -5.42 13.42
N LEU A 34 36.55 -5.62 14.34
CA LEU A 34 36.32 -6.22 15.66
C LEU A 34 35.36 -5.32 16.46
N ARG A 35 34.06 -5.44 16.18
CA ARG A 35 32.99 -4.85 16.97
C ARG A 35 32.55 -5.90 17.98
N SER A 36 32.87 -5.62 19.23
CA SER A 36 32.55 -6.39 20.44
C SER A 36 31.14 -7.01 20.41
N GLY A 37 31.08 -8.35 20.38
CA GLY A 37 30.42 -9.14 21.43
C GLY A 37 28.91 -9.05 21.63
N ALA A 38 28.11 -8.63 20.64
CA ALA A 38 26.67 -8.92 20.63
C ALA A 38 26.40 -10.06 19.64
N THR A 39 26.86 -11.27 19.96
CA THR A 39 26.36 -12.49 19.31
C THR A 39 24.87 -12.55 19.64
N GLY A 40 24.04 -12.10 18.69
CA GLY A 40 22.59 -12.13 18.83
C GLY A 40 22.17 -13.53 19.24
N GLU A 41 21.49 -13.62 20.37
CA GLU A 41 20.96 -14.87 20.91
C GLU A 41 20.12 -15.54 19.81
N LEU A 42 20.54 -16.73 19.38
CA LEU A 42 19.86 -17.52 18.37
C LEU A 42 18.47 -17.88 18.93
N LYS A 43 17.42 -17.41 18.28
CA LYS A 43 16.03 -17.61 18.70
C LYS A 43 15.19 -18.21 17.58
N ASP A 44 14.17 -18.96 17.97
CA ASP A 44 13.11 -19.34 17.04
C ASP A 44 12.20 -18.12 16.80
N TYR A 45 12.15 -17.69 15.54
CA TYR A 45 11.33 -16.57 15.09
C TYR A 45 10.07 -17.01 14.32
N SER A 46 9.75 -18.30 14.31
CA SER A 46 8.57 -18.87 13.64
C SER A 46 7.26 -18.16 14.04
N GLY A 47 7.05 -17.94 15.34
CA GLY A 47 5.87 -17.25 15.86
C GLY A 47 5.78 -15.78 15.44
N ALA A 48 6.91 -15.06 15.45
CA ALA A 48 6.97 -13.66 15.02
C ALA A 48 6.70 -13.53 13.51
N ALA A 49 7.30 -14.41 12.70
CA ALA A 49 7.05 -14.51 11.26
C ALA A 49 5.57 -14.83 10.96
N GLY A 50 4.95 -15.73 11.73
CA GLY A 50 3.52 -16.04 11.61
C GLY A 50 2.64 -14.82 11.89
N GLY A 51 3.00 -14.02 12.89
CA GLY A 51 2.33 -12.75 13.17
C GLY A 51 2.34 -11.79 11.96
N LEU A 52 3.47 -11.69 11.26
CA LEU A 52 3.61 -10.84 10.07
C LEU A 52 2.65 -11.25 8.94
N PHE A 53 2.56 -12.55 8.61
CA PHE A 53 1.58 -13.03 7.63
C PHE A 53 0.13 -12.80 8.08
N GLY A 54 -0.13 -12.95 9.38
CA GLY A 54 -1.43 -12.64 9.99
C GLY A 54 -1.86 -11.18 9.78
N THR A 55 -0.92 -10.23 9.84
CA THR A 55 -1.23 -8.79 9.67
C THR A 55 -1.77 -8.44 8.28
N TYR A 56 -1.41 -9.20 7.24
CA TYR A 56 -1.93 -9.01 5.88
C TYR A 56 -3.15 -9.89 5.60
N ARG A 57 -3.16 -11.13 6.11
CA ARG A 57 -4.22 -12.12 5.84
C ARG A 57 -5.60 -11.66 6.33
N ILE A 58 -5.68 -11.11 7.54
CA ILE A 58 -6.96 -10.70 8.15
C ILE A 58 -7.60 -9.52 7.39
N PRO A 59 -6.91 -8.40 7.14
CA PRO A 59 -7.50 -7.32 6.34
C PRO A 59 -7.77 -7.75 4.89
N ALA A 60 -6.95 -8.63 4.31
CA ALA A 60 -7.18 -9.16 2.97
C ALA A 60 -8.54 -9.87 2.85
N SER A 61 -8.93 -10.68 3.85
CA SER A 61 -10.23 -11.36 3.81
C SER A 61 -11.41 -10.39 3.88
N LEU A 62 -11.29 -9.30 4.64
CA LEU A 62 -12.29 -8.23 4.67
C LEU A 62 -12.42 -7.54 3.30
N PHE A 63 -11.29 -7.18 2.68
CA PHE A 63 -11.31 -6.57 1.35
C PHE A 63 -11.79 -7.53 0.26
N ALA A 64 -11.47 -8.83 0.35
CA ALA A 64 -11.97 -9.84 -0.57
C ALA A 64 -13.50 -9.92 -0.50
N GLY A 65 -14.08 -10.03 0.71
CA GLY A 65 -15.53 -10.05 0.90
C GLY A 65 -16.22 -8.78 0.40
N ALA A 66 -15.67 -7.61 0.72
CA ALA A 66 -16.19 -6.33 0.26
C ALA A 66 -16.11 -6.20 -1.28
N SER A 67 -15.02 -6.66 -1.89
CA SER A 67 -14.84 -6.65 -3.35
C SER A 67 -15.84 -7.57 -4.04
N ALA A 68 -16.08 -8.78 -3.51
CA ALA A 68 -17.06 -9.72 -4.04
C ALA A 68 -18.49 -9.14 -4.05
N GLY A 69 -18.91 -8.53 -2.93
CA GLY A 69 -20.22 -7.87 -2.85
C GLY A 69 -20.32 -6.64 -3.77
N ALA A 70 -19.25 -5.87 -3.90
CA ALA A 70 -19.25 -4.66 -4.71
C ALA A 70 -19.15 -4.94 -6.22
N ALA A 71 -18.56 -6.05 -6.65
CA ALA A 71 -18.38 -6.41 -8.06
C ALA A 71 -19.71 -6.43 -8.85
N PHE A 72 -20.81 -6.80 -8.19
CA PHE A 72 -22.14 -6.90 -8.80
C PHE A 72 -23.05 -5.70 -8.51
N ALA A 73 -22.55 -4.69 -7.79
CA ALA A 73 -23.36 -3.54 -7.39
C ALA A 73 -23.73 -2.59 -8.54
N MET A 74 -23.19 -2.82 -9.74
CA MET A 74 -23.33 -1.94 -10.89
C MET A 74 -23.60 -2.75 -12.17
N PRO A 75 -24.85 -3.16 -12.41
CA PRO A 75 -25.20 -3.96 -13.57
C PRO A 75 -25.01 -3.17 -14.88
N ILE A 76 -24.55 -3.87 -15.91
CA ILE A 76 -24.44 -3.35 -17.27
C ILE A 76 -25.81 -3.48 -17.93
N LEU A 77 -26.47 -2.34 -18.21
CA LEU A 77 -27.78 -2.32 -18.85
C LEU A 77 -27.62 -2.11 -20.35
N ALA A 78 -28.50 -2.74 -21.14
CA ALA A 78 -28.55 -2.51 -22.58
C ALA A 78 -29.12 -1.10 -22.85
N GLY A 79 -28.54 -0.37 -23.82
CA GLY A 79 -28.99 0.97 -24.21
C GLY A 79 -28.31 2.13 -23.48
N GLU A 80 -27.34 1.88 -22.59
CA GLU A 80 -26.57 2.95 -21.95
C GLU A 80 -25.56 3.59 -22.92
N ALA A 81 -25.22 4.86 -22.68
CA ALA A 81 -24.18 5.55 -23.42
C ALA A 81 -22.85 4.76 -23.37
N ALA A 82 -22.14 4.70 -24.50
CA ALA A 82 -20.93 3.88 -24.64
C ALA A 82 -19.85 4.19 -23.59
N THR A 83 -19.72 5.46 -23.20
CA THR A 83 -18.78 5.91 -22.16
C THR A 83 -19.13 5.34 -20.79
N LEU A 84 -20.40 5.36 -20.41
CA LEU A 84 -20.89 4.83 -19.13
C LEU A 84 -20.74 3.31 -19.08
N GLY A 85 -21.06 2.62 -20.19
CA GLY A 85 -20.84 1.19 -20.33
C GLY A 85 -19.37 0.79 -20.17
N TYR A 86 -18.44 1.59 -20.70
CA TYR A 86 -17.00 1.34 -20.56
C TYR A 86 -16.53 1.50 -19.10
N VAL A 87 -16.98 2.54 -18.41
CA VAL A 87 -16.62 2.79 -17.01
C VAL A 87 -17.14 1.68 -16.09
N LYS A 88 -18.37 1.19 -16.32
CA LYS A 88 -18.91 0.03 -15.59
C LYS A 88 -18.07 -1.24 -15.78
N ARG A 89 -17.59 -1.48 -17.01
CA ARG A 89 -16.70 -2.61 -17.32
C ARG A 89 -15.36 -2.48 -16.63
N ILE A 90 -14.75 -1.29 -16.61
CA ILE A 90 -13.51 -1.03 -15.86
C ILE A 90 -13.74 -1.26 -14.36
N TYR A 91 -14.83 -0.72 -13.82
CA TYR A 91 -15.20 -0.91 -12.42
C TYR A 91 -15.28 -2.40 -12.05
N ALA A 92 -16.03 -3.19 -12.83
CA ALA A 92 -16.17 -4.62 -12.62
C ALA A 92 -14.81 -5.34 -12.72
N ALA A 93 -13.98 -4.98 -13.72
CA ALA A 93 -12.65 -5.54 -13.87
C ALA A 93 -11.73 -5.23 -12.68
N LEU A 94 -11.76 -4.00 -12.17
CA LEU A 94 -10.98 -3.60 -10.99
C LEU A 94 -11.46 -4.31 -9.71
N MET A 95 -12.77 -4.46 -9.52
CA MET A 95 -13.32 -5.17 -8.36
C MET A 95 -12.96 -6.67 -8.38
N ILE A 96 -13.05 -7.31 -9.55
CA ILE A 96 -12.64 -8.71 -9.70
C ILE A 96 -11.11 -8.85 -9.52
N SER A 97 -10.32 -7.92 -10.06
CA SER A 97 -8.87 -7.91 -9.86
C SER A 97 -8.51 -7.78 -8.37
N SER A 98 -9.19 -6.88 -7.65
CA SER A 98 -9.04 -6.74 -6.19
C SER A 98 -9.33 -8.05 -5.48
N LEU A 99 -10.50 -8.65 -5.77
CA LEU A 99 -10.92 -9.93 -5.19
C LEU A 99 -9.85 -11.02 -5.38
N VAL A 100 -9.37 -11.19 -6.61
CA VAL A 100 -8.36 -12.22 -6.93
C VAL A 100 -7.04 -11.96 -6.19
N CYS A 101 -6.56 -10.72 -6.17
CA CYS A 101 -5.33 -10.36 -5.46
C CYS A 101 -5.46 -10.62 -3.95
N GLN A 102 -6.60 -10.28 -3.34
CA GLN A 102 -6.82 -10.51 -1.92
C GLN A 102 -6.96 -12.00 -1.58
N LEU A 103 -7.61 -12.80 -2.44
CA LEU A 103 -7.66 -14.25 -2.29
C LEU A 103 -6.26 -14.87 -2.38
N GLN A 104 -5.40 -14.39 -3.29
CA GLN A 104 -4.02 -14.83 -3.37
C GLN A 104 -3.24 -14.53 -2.08
N VAL A 105 -3.41 -13.34 -1.49
CA VAL A 105 -2.80 -13.01 -0.19
C VAL A 105 -3.21 -13.99 0.89
N ILE A 106 -4.50 -14.35 0.96
CA ILE A 106 -5.02 -15.29 1.97
C ILE A 106 -4.44 -16.69 1.76
N VAL A 107 -4.42 -17.18 0.53
CA VAL A 107 -3.90 -18.52 0.19
C VAL A 107 -2.40 -18.60 0.48
N VAL A 108 -1.60 -17.68 -0.05
CA VAL A 108 -0.13 -17.67 0.15
C VAL A 108 0.22 -17.52 1.63
N SER A 109 -0.47 -16.64 2.36
CA SER A 109 -0.24 -16.49 3.80
C SER A 109 -0.61 -17.75 4.58
N THR A 110 -1.64 -18.48 4.17
CA THR A 110 -2.07 -19.73 4.85
C THR A 110 -1.08 -20.86 4.60
N VAL A 111 -0.59 -21.01 3.37
CA VAL A 111 0.48 -21.97 3.04
C VAL A 111 1.77 -21.63 3.81
N ALA A 112 2.13 -20.34 3.90
CA ALA A 112 3.30 -19.92 4.68
C ALA A 112 3.16 -20.26 6.18
N LEU A 113 1.97 -20.04 6.76
CA LEU A 113 1.67 -20.41 8.15
C LEU A 113 1.72 -21.92 8.39
N GLU A 114 1.23 -22.72 7.45
CA GLU A 114 1.37 -24.18 7.52
C GLU A 114 2.84 -24.60 7.48
N ARG A 115 3.64 -24.00 6.59
CA ARG A 115 5.09 -24.25 6.53
C ARG A 115 5.80 -23.83 7.82
N LEU A 116 5.36 -22.77 8.50
CA LEU A 116 5.91 -22.31 9.77
C LEU A 116 5.70 -23.30 10.93
N SER A 117 4.79 -24.28 10.81
CA SER A 117 4.61 -25.32 11.83
C SER A 117 5.75 -26.34 11.90
N ARG A 118 6.63 -26.36 10.89
CA ARG A 118 7.80 -27.24 10.85
C ARG A 118 8.95 -26.66 11.70
N PRO A 119 9.84 -27.50 12.24
CA PRO A 119 11.01 -27.01 12.95
C PRO A 119 11.99 -26.32 11.97
N TYR A 120 12.53 -25.16 12.36
CA TYR A 120 13.53 -24.40 11.59
C TYR A 120 14.80 -24.19 12.42
N GLU A 121 15.90 -23.90 11.74
CA GLU A 121 17.14 -23.44 12.38
C GLU A 121 16.91 -22.07 13.06
N GLN A 122 17.53 -21.88 14.21
CA GLN A 122 17.50 -20.61 14.93
C GLN A 122 18.29 -19.55 14.16
N GLU A 123 17.80 -18.32 14.19
CA GLU A 123 18.40 -17.19 13.47
C GLU A 123 18.68 -16.04 14.43
N THR A 124 19.45 -15.04 13.98
CA THR A 124 19.79 -13.84 14.77
C THR A 124 18.74 -12.74 14.67
N SER A 125 17.90 -12.76 13.63
CA SER A 125 16.82 -11.79 13.43
C SER A 125 15.64 -12.39 12.64
N VAL A 126 14.44 -11.85 12.89
CA VAL A 126 13.22 -12.20 12.13
C VAL A 126 13.41 -11.90 10.65
N GLU A 127 14.11 -10.81 10.30
CA GLU A 127 14.31 -10.44 8.91
C GLU A 127 15.17 -11.46 8.16
N ASN A 128 16.30 -11.88 8.77
CA ASN A 128 17.16 -12.90 8.18
C ASN A 128 16.40 -14.22 8.02
N PHE A 129 15.60 -14.60 9.02
CA PHE A 129 14.71 -15.76 8.95
C PHE A 129 13.73 -15.66 7.76
N MET A 130 13.05 -14.52 7.61
CA MET A 130 12.10 -14.29 6.51
C MET A 130 12.78 -14.33 5.14
N ARG A 131 13.93 -13.67 4.98
CA ARG A 131 14.69 -13.67 3.73
C ARG A 131 15.24 -15.05 3.37
N ARG A 132 15.59 -15.88 4.36
CA ARG A 132 16.16 -17.22 4.12
C ARG A 132 15.10 -18.23 3.71
N TYR A 133 13.92 -18.21 4.33
CA TYR A 133 12.93 -19.28 4.18
C TYR A 133 11.64 -18.87 3.44
N PHE A 134 11.30 -17.58 3.42
CA PHE A 134 9.98 -17.09 3.00
C PHE A 134 10.04 -15.81 2.13
N ASP A 135 11.17 -15.54 1.46
CA ASP A 135 11.36 -14.28 0.73
C ASP A 135 10.31 -14.11 -0.38
N LEU A 136 10.05 -15.18 -1.14
CA LEU A 136 9.08 -15.16 -2.24
C LEU A 136 7.65 -14.99 -1.72
N GLU A 137 7.24 -15.77 -0.72
CA GLU A 137 5.91 -15.69 -0.11
C GLU A 137 5.66 -14.32 0.50
N TRP A 138 6.67 -13.75 1.17
CA TRP A 138 6.58 -12.44 1.79
C TRP A 138 6.42 -11.31 0.77
N ILE A 139 7.24 -11.31 -0.29
CA ILE A 139 7.13 -10.33 -1.37
C ILE A 139 5.79 -10.47 -2.07
N ALA A 140 5.35 -11.71 -2.37
CA ALA A 140 4.08 -11.97 -3.03
C ALA A 140 2.88 -11.49 -2.21
N VAL A 141 2.86 -11.76 -0.90
CA VAL A 141 1.78 -11.31 0.01
C VAL A 141 1.71 -9.78 0.04
N ARG A 142 2.85 -9.10 0.22
CA ARG A 142 2.86 -7.63 0.28
C ARG A 142 2.41 -7.00 -1.03
N LEU A 143 2.97 -7.46 -2.15
CA LEU A 143 2.65 -6.89 -3.47
C LEU A 143 1.17 -7.07 -3.81
N ASN A 144 0.65 -8.30 -3.70
CA ASN A 144 -0.76 -8.57 -4.01
C ASN A 144 -1.72 -7.84 -3.07
N PHE A 145 -1.35 -7.68 -1.79
CA PHE A 145 -2.17 -6.91 -0.85
C PHE A 145 -2.29 -5.46 -1.28
N PHE A 146 -1.17 -4.78 -1.57
CA PHE A 146 -1.20 -3.38 -1.99
C PHE A 146 -1.88 -3.19 -3.34
N VAL A 147 -1.59 -4.05 -4.34
CA VAL A 147 -2.25 -4.01 -5.64
C VAL A 147 -3.77 -4.23 -5.50
N GLY A 148 -4.17 -5.19 -4.67
CA GLY A 148 -5.57 -5.45 -4.36
C GLY A 148 -6.26 -4.23 -3.75
N VAL A 149 -5.71 -3.66 -2.67
CA VAL A 149 -6.27 -2.47 -2.02
C VAL A 149 -6.32 -1.26 -2.95
N LEU A 150 -5.29 -1.03 -3.76
CA LEU A 150 -5.28 0.08 -4.71
C LEU A 150 -6.35 -0.08 -5.80
N SER A 151 -6.51 -1.30 -6.33
CA SER A 151 -7.56 -1.58 -7.32
C SER A 151 -8.96 -1.41 -6.72
N PHE A 152 -9.17 -1.84 -5.47
CA PHE A 152 -10.41 -1.66 -4.73
C PHE A 152 -10.78 -0.18 -4.52
N VAL A 153 -9.84 0.61 -4.01
CA VAL A 153 -10.05 2.05 -3.75
C VAL A 153 -10.30 2.81 -5.04
N THR A 154 -9.58 2.46 -6.13
CA THR A 154 -9.82 3.03 -7.46
C THR A 154 -11.24 2.71 -7.96
N ALA A 155 -11.69 1.46 -7.79
CA ALA A 155 -13.04 1.05 -8.19
C ALA A 155 -14.11 1.80 -7.39
N ILE A 156 -13.94 1.98 -6.08
CA ILE A 156 -14.85 2.80 -5.26
C ILE A 156 -14.91 4.24 -5.79
N GLY A 157 -13.77 4.83 -6.16
CA GLY A 157 -13.73 6.16 -6.77
C GLY A 157 -14.54 6.26 -8.06
N LEU A 158 -14.43 5.25 -8.95
CA LEU A 158 -15.23 5.18 -10.16
C LEU A 158 -16.73 5.03 -9.88
N ARG A 159 -17.09 4.23 -8.88
CA ARG A 159 -18.49 4.09 -8.46
C ARG A 159 -19.04 5.41 -7.93
N ALA A 160 -18.31 6.08 -7.04
CA ALA A 160 -18.71 7.37 -6.50
C ALA A 160 -18.86 8.42 -7.62
N TRP A 161 -17.96 8.41 -8.61
CA TRP A 161 -18.04 9.29 -9.76
C TRP A 161 -19.35 9.10 -10.57
N GLN A 162 -19.84 7.87 -10.69
CA GLN A 162 -21.11 7.60 -11.39
C GLN A 162 -22.37 7.85 -10.53
N THR A 163 -22.29 7.68 -9.21
CA THR A 163 -23.46 7.81 -8.32
C THR A 163 -23.76 9.26 -7.94
N ILE A 164 -22.76 10.14 -7.92
CA ILE A 164 -22.94 11.53 -7.52
C ILE A 164 -23.47 12.36 -8.70
N ALA A 165 -24.67 12.93 -8.56
CA ALA A 165 -25.32 13.74 -9.60
C ALA A 165 -24.53 15.01 -9.97
N CYS A 166 -23.88 15.65 -9.01
CA CYS A 166 -23.11 16.86 -9.25
C CYS A 166 -21.74 16.53 -9.87
N PRO A 167 -21.44 16.96 -11.12
CA PRO A 167 -20.21 16.59 -11.81
C PRO A 167 -18.95 17.18 -11.16
N VAL A 168 -19.07 18.29 -10.42
CA VAL A 168 -17.97 18.92 -9.70
C VAL A 168 -17.54 18.05 -8.50
N VAL A 169 -18.51 17.65 -7.67
CA VAL A 169 -18.24 16.79 -6.51
C VAL A 169 -17.70 15.43 -6.97
N ALA A 170 -18.27 14.87 -8.03
CA ALA A 170 -17.84 13.61 -8.61
C ALA A 170 -16.35 13.65 -9.03
N LYS A 171 -15.87 14.75 -9.64
CA LYS A 171 -14.46 14.96 -9.99
C LYS A 171 -13.55 15.08 -8.77
N ILE A 172 -13.99 15.81 -7.74
CA ILE A 172 -13.24 15.96 -6.48
C ILE A 172 -12.99 14.59 -5.84
N THR A 173 -14.02 13.74 -5.78
CA THR A 173 -13.91 12.39 -5.24
C THR A 173 -12.88 11.57 -6.01
N LEU A 174 -12.89 11.64 -7.35
CA LEU A 174 -11.91 10.94 -8.19
C LEU A 174 -10.48 11.43 -7.93
N TYR A 175 -10.24 12.73 -7.86
CA TYR A 175 -8.92 13.29 -7.55
C TYR A 175 -8.43 12.93 -6.15
N THR A 176 -9.36 12.87 -5.19
CA THR A 176 -9.05 12.45 -3.80
C THR A 176 -8.59 11.00 -3.79
N VAL A 177 -9.29 10.11 -4.49
CA VAL A 177 -8.91 8.70 -4.64
C VAL A 177 -7.54 8.57 -5.32
N ILE A 178 -7.32 9.24 -6.45
CA ILE A 178 -6.03 9.18 -7.17
C ILE A 178 -4.88 9.68 -6.30
N SER A 179 -5.03 10.83 -5.65
CA SER A 179 -3.98 11.39 -4.77
C SER A 179 -3.70 10.51 -3.56
N GLY A 180 -4.73 9.88 -2.98
CA GLY A 180 -4.59 8.90 -1.90
C GLY A 180 -3.82 7.66 -2.36
N SER A 181 -4.16 7.12 -3.53
CA SER A 181 -3.48 5.96 -4.13
C SER A 181 -2.01 6.25 -4.44
N LEU A 182 -1.69 7.43 -5.01
CA LEU A 182 -0.30 7.85 -5.26
C LEU A 182 0.49 8.01 -3.96
N THR A 183 -0.14 8.57 -2.93
CA THR A 183 0.48 8.71 -1.61
C THR A 183 0.77 7.35 -0.99
N ALA A 184 -0.17 6.40 -1.07
CA ALA A 184 0.04 5.03 -0.59
C ALA A 184 1.20 4.34 -1.34
N LEU A 185 1.26 4.47 -2.66
CA LEU A 185 2.36 3.94 -3.48
C LEU A 185 3.72 4.54 -3.10
N ALA A 186 3.78 5.84 -2.81
CA ALA A 186 5.01 6.48 -2.35
C ALA A 186 5.51 5.87 -1.03
N PHE A 187 4.59 5.60 -0.08
CA PHE A 187 4.95 4.92 1.17
C PHE A 187 5.42 3.48 0.96
N VAL A 188 4.74 2.71 0.08
CA VAL A 188 5.16 1.33 -0.24
C VAL A 188 6.57 1.32 -0.80
N ARG A 189 6.89 2.21 -1.75
CA ARG A 189 8.23 2.30 -2.33
C ARG A 189 9.29 2.71 -1.32
N SER A 190 9.01 3.72 -0.48
CA SER A 190 9.97 4.10 0.57
C SER A 190 10.20 3.01 1.59
N ASN A 191 9.27 2.08 1.77
CA ASN A 191 9.45 0.93 2.65
C ASN A 191 10.37 -0.13 2.02
N GLU A 192 10.44 -0.21 0.69
CA GLU A 192 11.34 -1.10 -0.03
C GLU A 192 12.78 -0.56 -0.03
N ASP A 193 12.94 0.75 -0.26
CA ASP A 193 14.25 1.40 -0.31
C ASP A 193 14.99 1.39 1.04
N CYS A 194 14.26 1.29 2.16
CA CYS A 194 14.86 1.27 3.51
C CYS A 194 15.31 -0.12 3.99
N GLY A 195 15.17 -1.17 3.17
CA GLY A 195 15.88 -2.45 3.31
C GLY A 195 16.18 -2.94 4.74
N GLY A 196 15.14 -3.23 5.52
CA GLY A 196 15.24 -4.16 6.65
C GLY A 196 15.01 -3.63 8.07
N ASP A 197 15.34 -2.37 8.34
CA ASP A 197 15.10 -1.78 9.67
C ASP A 197 13.66 -1.30 9.86
N LEU A 198 12.65 -2.03 9.38
CA LEU A 198 11.27 -1.56 9.27
C LEU A 198 10.54 -1.48 10.62
N ASN A 199 10.87 -2.38 11.55
CA ASN A 199 10.43 -2.25 12.94
C ASN A 199 11.06 -1.04 13.60
N ASP A 200 12.29 -0.69 13.21
CA ASP A 200 12.96 0.50 13.71
C ASP A 200 12.50 1.78 13.00
N ALA A 201 12.18 1.78 11.72
CA ALA A 201 11.81 3.00 11.00
C ALA A 201 10.35 3.40 11.22
N PHE A 202 9.41 2.46 11.38
CA PHE A 202 8.01 2.80 11.64
C PHE A 202 7.77 3.19 13.12
N PHE A 203 8.46 2.53 14.07
CA PHE A 203 8.44 2.91 15.51
C PHE A 203 9.45 4.00 15.89
N LYS A 204 10.65 4.05 15.28
CA LYS A 204 11.62 5.16 15.41
C LYS A 204 11.49 6.20 14.29
N LEU A 205 10.36 6.26 13.58
CA LEU A 205 9.96 7.55 13.03
C LEU A 205 9.98 8.48 14.26
N PRO A 206 10.87 9.50 14.32
CA PRO A 206 10.89 10.41 15.46
C PRO A 206 9.54 11.09 15.62
N PHE A 207 8.64 10.98 14.64
CA PHE A 207 7.25 11.35 14.77
C PHE A 207 6.48 10.48 15.77
N VAL A 208 6.45 9.14 15.64
CA VAL A 208 5.69 8.27 16.56
C VAL A 208 6.41 8.17 17.91
N SER A 209 7.74 8.03 17.91
CA SER A 209 8.52 7.97 19.14
C SER A 209 8.59 9.31 19.87
N ARG A 210 8.65 10.48 19.21
CA ARG A 210 8.54 11.78 19.93
C ARG A 210 7.11 12.13 20.26
N VAL A 211 6.10 11.80 19.45
CA VAL A 211 4.71 12.01 19.85
C VAL A 211 4.36 11.13 21.06
N LEU A 212 4.88 9.90 21.12
CA LEU A 212 4.71 9.00 22.27
C LEU A 212 5.62 9.37 23.46
N ALA A 213 6.86 9.81 23.23
CA ALA A 213 7.76 10.26 24.30
C ALA A 213 7.36 11.63 24.87
N GLU A 214 6.81 12.54 24.06
CA GLU A 214 6.21 13.79 24.52
C GLU A 214 4.86 13.59 25.20
N THR A 215 4.14 12.49 24.97
CA THR A 215 2.97 12.16 25.82
C THR A 215 3.34 11.82 27.26
N GLY A 216 4.61 11.50 27.56
CA GLY A 216 5.11 11.40 28.94
C GLY A 216 5.33 12.77 29.61
N SER A 217 5.56 13.82 28.83
CA SER A 217 5.72 15.19 29.33
C SER A 217 4.54 16.03 28.83
N ARG A 218 3.47 16.09 29.63
CA ARG A 218 2.12 16.73 29.43
C ARG A 218 2.10 18.16 28.86
N ARG A 219 2.81 18.46 27.79
CA ARG A 219 2.78 19.73 27.08
C ARG A 219 2.18 19.43 25.72
N TRP A 220 0.84 19.37 25.71
CA TRP A 220 0.04 19.18 24.51
C TRP A 220 0.46 20.19 23.45
N LEU A 221 1.29 19.76 22.50
CA LEU A 221 1.56 20.53 21.29
C LEU A 221 0.21 20.84 20.64
N ARG A 222 -0.04 22.14 20.39
CA ARG A 222 -1.28 22.59 19.75
C ARG A 222 -1.46 21.82 18.44
N PRO A 223 -2.69 21.43 18.07
CA PRO A 223 -2.95 20.64 16.85
C PRO A 223 -2.31 21.22 15.58
N THR A 224 -2.17 22.55 15.51
CA THR A 224 -1.51 23.27 14.43
C THR A 224 -0.02 22.95 14.28
N GLN A 225 0.72 22.79 15.39
CA GLN A 225 2.15 22.45 15.34
C GLN A 225 2.41 21.04 14.80
N ARG A 226 1.54 20.06 15.12
CA ARG A 226 1.69 18.68 14.62
C ARG A 226 1.57 18.62 13.09
N ARG A 227 0.64 19.38 12.50
CA ARG A 227 0.44 19.45 11.05
C ARG A 227 1.68 20.00 10.35
N TYR A 228 2.29 21.05 10.91
CA TYR A 228 3.49 21.66 10.33
C TYR A 228 4.70 20.71 10.35
N LEU A 229 4.90 19.97 11.45
CA LEU A 229 5.98 18.99 11.55
C LEU A 229 5.84 17.85 10.55
N TYR A 230 4.62 17.33 10.38
CA TYR A 230 4.33 16.30 9.39
C TYR A 230 4.60 16.80 7.97
N ALA A 231 4.10 17.99 7.62
CA ALA A 231 4.35 18.60 6.32
C ALA A 231 5.84 18.80 6.05
N ARG A 232 6.61 19.28 7.04
CA ARG A 232 8.07 19.47 6.92
C ARG A 232 8.81 18.15 6.72
N ALA A 233 8.41 17.08 7.42
CA ALA A 233 8.99 15.75 7.24
C ALA A 233 8.69 15.18 5.84
N MET A 234 7.45 15.34 5.36
CA MET A 234 7.07 14.95 4.00
C MET A 234 7.87 15.73 2.95
N MET A 235 8.03 17.05 3.10
CA MET A 235 8.82 17.87 2.19
C MET A 235 10.30 17.46 2.14
N LYS A 236 10.87 17.04 3.28
CA LYS A 236 12.25 16.51 3.31
C LYS A 236 12.36 15.21 2.51
N ARG A 237 11.37 14.30 2.63
CA ARG A 237 11.32 13.05 1.85
C ARG A 237 11.03 13.29 0.37
N ALA A 238 10.19 14.26 0.03
CA ALA A 238 9.88 14.62 -1.35
C ALA A 238 11.12 15.11 -2.13
N ARG A 239 12.10 15.72 -1.46
CA ARG A 239 13.38 16.08 -2.08
C ARG A 239 14.28 14.89 -2.38
N GLN A 240 14.11 13.79 -1.65
CA GLN A 240 14.93 12.58 -1.80
C GLN A 240 14.31 11.61 -2.80
N ASN A 241 12.97 11.51 -2.81
CA ASN A 241 12.22 10.54 -3.61
C ASN A 241 11.21 11.24 -4.53
N SER A 242 11.36 11.07 -5.84
CA SER A 242 10.47 11.65 -6.86
C SER A 242 9.02 11.23 -6.69
N MET A 243 8.75 10.00 -6.24
CA MET A 243 7.38 9.51 -5.97
C MET A 243 6.68 10.31 -4.86
N PHE A 244 7.41 10.75 -3.82
CA PHE A 244 6.84 11.61 -2.78
C PHE A 244 6.57 13.02 -3.29
N ALA A 245 7.38 13.53 -4.22
CA ALA A 245 7.12 14.80 -4.86
C ALA A 245 5.85 14.72 -5.72
N VAL A 246 5.69 13.67 -6.53
CA VAL A 246 4.48 13.45 -7.35
C VAL A 246 3.24 13.29 -6.46
N ALA A 247 3.32 12.48 -5.41
CA ALA A 247 2.22 12.34 -4.45
C ALA A 247 1.88 13.67 -3.78
N GLY A 248 2.87 14.42 -3.30
CA GLY A 248 2.69 15.72 -2.67
C GLY A 248 2.06 16.75 -3.62
N LEU A 249 2.50 16.81 -4.87
CA LEU A 249 1.89 17.65 -5.90
C LEU A 249 0.45 17.23 -6.16
N SER A 250 0.17 15.93 -6.31
CA SER A 250 -1.19 15.43 -6.53
C SER A 250 -2.14 15.84 -5.41
N VAL A 251 -1.69 15.75 -4.15
CA VAL A 251 -2.47 16.17 -2.98
C VAL A 251 -2.69 17.68 -3.00
N ALA A 252 -1.67 18.48 -3.29
CA ALA A 252 -1.79 19.93 -3.40
C ALA A 252 -2.79 20.34 -4.51
N PHE A 253 -2.75 19.68 -5.67
CA PHE A 253 -3.71 19.90 -6.75
C PHE A 253 -5.13 19.51 -6.34
N THR A 254 -5.33 18.37 -5.70
CA THR A 254 -6.65 17.95 -5.20
C THR A 254 -7.23 18.97 -4.21
N TRP A 255 -6.44 19.42 -3.23
CA TRP A 255 -6.88 20.42 -2.25
C TRP A 255 -7.12 21.80 -2.87
N GLY A 256 -6.27 22.22 -3.81
CA GLY A 256 -6.48 23.45 -4.56
C GLY A 256 -7.76 23.43 -5.38
N TYR A 257 -8.02 22.32 -6.08
CA TYR A 257 -9.26 22.13 -6.85
C TYR A 257 -10.49 22.07 -5.95
N LEU A 258 -10.40 21.40 -4.79
CA LEU A 258 -11.47 21.38 -3.80
C LEU A 258 -11.79 22.79 -3.31
N ALA A 259 -10.77 23.56 -2.89
CA ALA A 259 -10.94 24.92 -2.40
C ALA A 259 -11.56 25.85 -3.47
N TRP A 260 -11.10 25.72 -4.72
CA TRP A 260 -11.66 26.46 -5.86
C TRP A 260 -13.12 26.08 -6.18
N SER A 261 -13.50 24.83 -5.93
CA SER A 261 -14.84 24.33 -6.23
C SER A 261 -15.88 24.66 -5.15
N VAL A 262 -15.47 25.11 -3.96
CA VAL A 262 -16.40 25.40 -2.84
C VAL A 262 -17.55 26.34 -3.23
N PRO A 263 -17.32 27.49 -3.90
CA PRO A 263 -18.41 28.39 -4.28
C PRO A 263 -19.42 27.73 -5.23
N HIS A 264 -18.96 26.91 -6.16
CA HIS A 264 -19.82 26.16 -7.08
C HIS A 264 -20.71 25.15 -6.34
N ILE A 265 -20.14 24.47 -5.33
CA ILE A 265 -20.90 23.51 -4.51
C ILE A 265 -21.98 24.23 -3.70
N VAL A 266 -21.65 25.36 -3.09
CA VAL A 266 -22.62 26.18 -2.33
C VAL A 266 -23.74 26.68 -3.23
N GLY A 267 -23.42 27.17 -4.43
CA GLY A 267 -24.44 27.59 -5.41
C GLY A 267 -25.35 26.45 -5.86
N TYR A 268 -24.79 25.26 -6.11
CA TYR A 268 -25.57 24.07 -6.47
C TYR A 268 -26.54 23.67 -5.35
N MET A 269 -26.07 23.66 -4.10
CA MET A 269 -26.91 23.36 -2.93
C MET A 269 -28.04 24.36 -2.71
N SER A 270 -27.87 25.62 -3.07
CA SER A 270 -28.95 26.62 -2.94
C SER A 270 -30.03 26.51 -4.01
N SER A 271 -29.78 25.76 -5.09
CA SER A 271 -30.68 25.68 -6.25
C SER A 271 -31.61 24.45 -6.26
N HIS A 272 -31.49 23.58 -5.25
CA HIS A 272 -32.25 22.33 -5.10
C HIS A 272 -32.79 22.24 -3.67
#